data_AF-A0A8J7A9B8-F1
#
_entry.id   AF-A0A8J7A9B8-F1
#
_cell.length_a   1.000
_cell.length_b   1.000
_cell.length_c   1.000
_cell.angle_alpha   90.00
_cell.angle_beta   90.00
_cell.angle_gamma   90.00
#
_symmetry.space_group_name_H-M   'P 1'
#
loop_
_entity.id
_entity.type
_entity.pdbx_description
1 polymer ?
#
loop_
_entity_poly.entity_id
_entity_poly.type
_entity_poly.pdbx_seq_one_letter_code
_entity_poly.pdbx_strand_id
1 'polypeptide(L)'
;MTNIFFLLILFSSLLGRLKFPGLNIGIHYLLLPALSFGIISLSLKDTRETIKKNKIILMSLGLLYLWMWVSSLFSQFPTTAITYSLKYSSYFILFFAFLVLTFKRLKTSSLTFYYRCILYLLQIIAIFGFLEALVPNHWIFELLKFPSFYPQIGSIMQNPNQFGVIMGIGLCLSLILEKQNKISQIELYISEFLFLICIAFS
;
A
#
# COMPACT_ATOMS: atom_id res chain seq x y z
N MET A 1 14.69 -2.76 14.36
CA MET A 1 14.05 -3.94 13.76
C MET A 1 12.70 -3.61 13.11
N THR A 2 11.67 -3.18 13.83
CA THR A 2 10.33 -2.90 13.24
C THR A 2 10.36 -1.89 12.08
N ASN A 3 11.15 -0.81 12.16
CA ASN A 3 11.32 0.15 11.07
C ASN A 3 11.90 -0.49 9.80
N ILE A 4 12.78 -1.49 9.94
CA ILE A 4 13.37 -2.21 8.80
C ILE A 4 12.30 -3.02 8.09
N PHE A 5 11.49 -3.78 8.84
CA PHE A 5 10.36 -4.51 8.26
C PHE A 5 9.36 -3.58 7.57
N PHE A 6 9.09 -2.42 8.17
CA PHE A 6 8.24 -1.40 7.55
C PHE A 6 8.81 -0.88 6.22
N LEU A 7 10.11 -0.53 6.18
CA LEU A 7 10.75 -0.11 4.93
C LEU A 7 10.73 -1.23 3.89
N LEU A 8 10.99 -2.48 4.30
CA LEU A 8 10.91 -3.64 3.41
C LEU A 8 9.49 -3.85 2.86
N ILE A 9 8.44 -3.56 3.63
CA ILE A 9 7.05 -3.57 3.14
C ILE A 9 6.87 -2.53 2.02
N LEU A 10 7.37 -1.30 2.22
CA LEU A 10 7.29 -0.24 1.21
C LEU A 10 8.07 -0.58 -0.06
N PHE A 11 9.27 -1.15 0.06
CA PHE A 11 10.01 -1.61 -1.12
C PHE A 11 9.32 -2.79 -1.81
N SER A 12 8.79 -3.74 -1.05
CA SER A 12 8.11 -4.93 -1.59
C SER A 12 6.82 -4.57 -2.34
N SER A 13 6.12 -3.50 -1.95
CA SER A 13 4.91 -3.05 -2.65
C SER A 13 5.21 -2.53 -4.06
N LEU A 14 6.42 -2.02 -4.31
CA LEU A 14 6.88 -1.62 -5.65
C LEU A 14 7.24 -2.82 -6.55
N LEU A 15 7.48 -4.00 -5.97
CA LEU A 15 7.82 -5.22 -6.71
C LEU A 15 6.58 -5.93 -7.30
N GLY A 16 5.51 -5.18 -7.56
CA GLY A 16 4.24 -5.67 -8.10
C GLY A 16 4.39 -6.53 -9.36
N ARG A 17 5.35 -6.18 -10.22
CA ARG A 17 5.60 -6.82 -11.53
C ARG A 17 6.51 -8.04 -11.48
N LEU A 18 7.35 -8.15 -10.45
CA LEU A 18 8.25 -9.30 -10.34
C LEU A 18 7.43 -10.52 -9.95
N LYS A 19 7.44 -11.53 -10.81
CA LYS A 19 6.83 -12.83 -10.54
C LYS A 19 7.87 -13.76 -9.93
N PHE A 20 7.43 -14.66 -9.07
CA PHE A 20 8.31 -15.69 -8.54
C PHE A 20 8.72 -16.66 -9.66
N PRO A 21 10.00 -17.01 -9.81
CA PRO A 21 10.41 -17.98 -10.83
C PRO A 21 9.72 -19.33 -10.58
N GLY A 22 8.98 -19.83 -11.57
CA GLY A 22 8.22 -21.10 -11.48
C GLY A 22 6.79 -21.00 -10.93
N LEU A 23 6.40 -19.88 -10.31
CA LEU A 23 5.04 -19.63 -9.85
C LEU A 23 4.54 -18.33 -10.49
N ASN A 24 3.44 -18.36 -11.25
CA ASN A 24 2.88 -17.17 -11.93
C ASN A 24 2.21 -16.17 -10.95
N ILE A 25 2.79 -16.01 -9.76
CA ILE A 25 2.32 -15.18 -8.64
C ILE A 25 3.33 -14.05 -8.44
N GLY A 26 2.84 -12.83 -8.26
CA GLY A 26 3.68 -11.67 -7.93
C GLY A 26 4.40 -11.86 -6.59
N ILE A 27 5.68 -11.55 -6.52
CA ILE A 27 6.53 -11.76 -5.33
C ILE A 27 6.03 -10.98 -4.11
N HIS A 28 5.40 -9.82 -4.35
CA HIS A 28 4.80 -8.97 -3.33
C HIS A 28 3.71 -9.70 -2.52
N TYR A 29 2.94 -10.63 -3.13
CA TYR A 29 1.92 -11.40 -2.42
C TYR A 29 2.50 -12.34 -1.36
N LEU A 30 3.79 -12.68 -1.44
CA LEU A 30 4.50 -13.49 -0.44
C LEU A 30 5.26 -12.60 0.55
N LEU A 31 5.97 -11.58 0.04
CA LEU A 31 6.79 -10.71 0.87
C LEU A 31 5.96 -9.85 1.82
N LEU A 32 4.87 -9.25 1.36
CA LEU A 32 4.03 -8.37 2.18
C LEU A 32 3.48 -9.08 3.43
N PRO A 33 2.81 -10.25 3.34
CA PRO A 33 2.34 -10.95 4.53
C PRO A 33 3.49 -11.45 5.41
N ALA A 34 4.59 -11.95 4.83
CA ALA A 34 5.75 -12.42 5.60
C ALA A 34 6.37 -11.29 6.45
N LEU A 35 6.59 -10.12 5.85
CA LEU A 35 7.13 -8.96 6.56
C LEU A 35 6.14 -8.40 7.59
N SER A 36 4.84 -8.44 7.27
CA SER A 36 3.77 -8.04 8.20
C SER A 36 3.72 -8.95 9.43
N PHE A 37 3.86 -10.27 9.26
CA PHE A 37 4.03 -11.21 10.38
C PHE A 37 5.27 -10.89 11.20
N GLY A 38 6.38 -10.51 10.57
CA GLY A 38 7.57 -10.02 11.26
C GLY A 38 7.27 -8.85 12.20
N ILE A 39 6.50 -7.85 11.73
CA ILE A 39 6.08 -6.70 12.55
C ILE A 39 5.21 -7.12 13.73
N ILE A 40 4.23 -7.99 13.50
CA ILE A 40 3.28 -8.48 14.51
C ILE A 40 4.02 -9.29 15.59
N SER A 41 4.91 -10.19 15.17
CA SER A 41 5.71 -11.04 16.06
C SER A 41 6.73 -10.26 16.87
N LEU A 42 7.30 -9.19 16.33
CA LEU A 42 8.20 -8.29 17.07
C LEU A 42 7.46 -7.37 18.05
N SER A 43 6.13 -7.29 17.98
CA SER A 43 5.30 -6.36 18.76
C SER A 43 4.19 -7.06 19.55
N LEU A 44 4.39 -8.31 19.99
CA LEU A 44 3.34 -9.16 20.61
C LEU A 44 2.54 -8.48 21.75
N LYS A 45 3.21 -7.70 22.61
CA LYS A 45 2.54 -6.96 23.69
C LYS A 45 1.55 -5.93 23.14
N ASP A 46 2.02 -5.11 22.20
CA ASP A 46 1.22 -4.09 21.52
C ASP A 46 0.09 -4.73 20.70
N THR A 47 0.36 -5.87 20.04
CA THR A 47 -0.62 -6.66 19.29
C THR A 47 -1.80 -7.06 20.16
N ARG A 48 -1.55 -7.54 21.39
CA ARG A 48 -2.63 -7.95 22.31
C ARG A 48 -3.51 -6.77 22.71
N GLU A 49 -2.93 -5.62 22.99
CA GLU A 49 -3.70 -4.40 23.32
C GLU A 49 -4.48 -3.88 22.12
N THR A 50 -3.84 -3.91 20.94
CA THR A 50 -4.44 -3.53 19.65
C THR A 50 -5.71 -4.33 19.38
N ILE A 51 -5.66 -5.66 19.58
CA ILE A 51 -6.80 -6.56 19.43
C ILE A 51 -7.91 -6.21 20.41
N LYS A 52 -7.57 -5.96 21.69
CA LYS A 52 -8.56 -5.61 22.71
C LYS A 52 -9.31 -4.34 22.36
N LYS A 53 -8.60 -3.29 21.91
CA LYS A 53 -9.22 -2.00 21.61
C LYS A 53 -10.06 -2.01 20.33
N ASN A 54 -9.62 -2.76 19.31
CA ASN A 54 -10.27 -2.78 17.99
C ASN A 54 -11.08 -4.06 17.75
N LYS A 55 -11.47 -4.76 18.83
CA LYS A 55 -12.07 -6.11 18.77
C LYS A 55 -13.26 -6.17 17.82
N ILE A 56 -14.16 -5.19 17.87
CA ILE A 56 -15.38 -5.18 17.05
C ILE A 56 -15.02 -5.11 15.57
N ILE A 57 -14.19 -4.13 15.16
CA ILE A 57 -13.78 -3.95 13.77
C ILE A 57 -13.02 -5.19 13.26
N LEU A 58 -12.10 -5.73 14.06
CA LEU A 58 -11.34 -6.93 13.68
C LEU A 58 -12.23 -8.18 13.57
N MET A 59 -13.25 -8.33 14.42
CA MET A 59 -14.22 -9.42 14.29
C MET A 59 -15.08 -9.26 13.04
N SER A 60 -15.58 -8.05 12.75
CA SER A 60 -16.36 -7.78 11.54
C SER A 60 -15.56 -8.06 10.27
N LEU A 61 -14.31 -7.59 10.20
CA LEU A 61 -13.41 -7.88 9.10
C LEU A 61 -13.10 -9.38 9.01
N GLY A 62 -12.82 -10.03 10.14
CA GLY A 62 -12.56 -11.47 10.20
C GLY A 62 -13.74 -12.28 9.66
N LEU A 63 -14.97 -11.93 10.03
CA LEU A 63 -16.19 -12.57 9.51
C LEU A 63 -16.35 -12.35 8.01
N LEU A 64 -16.06 -11.14 7.50
CA LEU A 64 -16.12 -10.85 6.07
C LEU A 64 -15.10 -11.68 5.28
N TYR A 65 -13.86 -11.77 5.75
CA TYR A 65 -12.84 -12.59 5.11
C TYR A 65 -13.16 -14.09 5.21
N LEU A 66 -13.71 -14.56 6.34
CA LEU A 66 -14.15 -15.94 6.48
C LEU A 66 -15.30 -16.25 5.51
N TRP A 67 -16.26 -15.33 5.35
CA TRP A 67 -17.34 -15.47 4.38
C TRP A 67 -16.83 -15.51 2.93
N MET A 68 -15.83 -14.68 2.60
CA MET A 68 -15.15 -14.73 1.30
C MET A 68 -14.54 -16.11 1.05
N TRP A 69 -13.89 -16.70 2.05
CA TRP A 69 -13.33 -18.05 1.96
C TRP A 69 -14.40 -19.12 1.77
N VAL A 70 -15.48 -19.09 2.55
CA VAL A 70 -16.63 -19.99 2.38
C VAL A 70 -17.18 -19.87 0.96
N SER A 71 -17.47 -18.65 0.51
CA SER A 71 -17.99 -18.39 -0.83
C SER A 71 -17.04 -18.88 -1.94
N SER A 72 -15.73 -18.81 -1.72
CA SER A 72 -14.75 -19.30 -2.70
C SER A 72 -14.78 -20.83 -2.88
N LEU A 73 -15.13 -21.58 -1.83
CA LEU A 73 -15.25 -23.04 -1.88
C LEU A 73 -16.51 -23.49 -2.63
N PHE A 74 -17.59 -22.72 -2.53
CA PHE A 74 -18.88 -23.00 -3.19
C PHE A 74 -19.04 -22.29 -4.54
N SER A 75 -18.01 -21.61 -5.03
CA SER A 75 -18.02 -20.93 -6.32
C SER A 75 -18.09 -21.93 -7.48
N GLN A 76 -18.72 -21.51 -8.59
CA GLN A 76 -18.65 -22.23 -9.87
C GLN A 76 -17.22 -22.35 -10.41
N PHE A 77 -16.30 -21.49 -9.95
CA PHE A 77 -14.88 -21.47 -10.32
C PHE A 77 -14.01 -21.52 -9.06
N PRO A 78 -13.96 -22.65 -8.33
CA PRO A 78 -13.37 -22.72 -7.00
C PRO A 78 -11.86 -22.47 -7.00
N THR A 79 -11.15 -22.96 -8.01
CA THR A 79 -9.69 -22.77 -8.15
C THR A 79 -9.33 -21.29 -8.31
N THR A 80 -10.04 -20.58 -9.20
CA THR A 80 -9.87 -19.14 -9.40
C THR A 80 -10.26 -18.38 -8.14
N ALA A 81 -11.41 -18.69 -7.55
CA ALA A 81 -11.91 -18.02 -6.36
C ALA A 81 -10.94 -18.17 -5.16
N ILE A 82 -10.42 -19.38 -4.90
CA ILE A 82 -9.43 -19.64 -3.85
C ILE A 82 -8.13 -18.84 -4.12
N THR A 83 -7.68 -18.79 -5.38
CA THR A 83 -6.48 -18.03 -5.75
C THR A 83 -6.62 -16.55 -5.42
N TYR A 84 -7.78 -15.95 -5.72
CA TYR A 84 -8.07 -14.56 -5.35
C TYR A 84 -8.26 -14.39 -3.84
N SER A 85 -8.96 -15.31 -3.15
CA SER A 85 -9.10 -15.29 -1.70
C SER A 85 -7.76 -15.29 -0.97
N LEU A 86 -6.79 -16.09 -1.45
CA LEU A 86 -5.41 -16.09 -0.95
C LEU A 86 -4.74 -14.73 -1.15
N LYS A 87 -4.79 -14.19 -2.37
CA LYS A 87 -4.21 -12.88 -2.69
C LYS A 87 -4.78 -11.78 -1.80
N TYR A 88 -6.10 -11.71 -1.65
CA TYR A 88 -6.75 -10.67 -0.86
C TYR A 88 -6.53 -10.84 0.65
N SER A 89 -6.40 -12.08 1.15
CA SER A 89 -6.08 -12.33 2.57
C SER A 89 -4.76 -11.71 3.01
N SER A 90 -3.81 -11.50 2.08
CA SER A 90 -2.56 -10.78 2.38
C SER A 90 -2.79 -9.34 2.85
N TYR A 91 -3.82 -8.67 2.32
CA TYR A 91 -4.15 -7.30 2.70
C TYR A 91 -4.72 -7.20 4.12
N PHE A 92 -5.44 -8.23 4.59
CA PHE A 92 -5.89 -8.28 5.99
C PHE A 92 -4.70 -8.32 6.96
N ILE A 93 -3.71 -9.16 6.66
CA ILE A 93 -2.50 -9.28 7.48
C ILE A 93 -1.71 -7.96 7.47
N LEU A 94 -1.56 -7.36 6.28
CA LEU A 94 -0.90 -6.07 6.11
C LEU A 94 -1.61 -4.97 6.91
N PHE A 95 -2.93 -4.86 6.78
CA PHE A 95 -3.76 -3.92 7.53
C PHE A 95 -3.56 -4.09 9.04
N PHE A 96 -3.59 -5.33 9.52
CA PHE A 96 -3.40 -5.60 10.94
C PHE A 96 -1.99 -5.20 11.42
N ALA A 97 -0.94 -5.44 10.63
CA ALA A 97 0.41 -4.97 10.95
C ALA A 97 0.47 -3.43 11.03
N PHE A 98 -0.14 -2.71 10.10
CA PHE A 98 -0.26 -1.24 10.18
C PHE A 98 -1.05 -0.77 11.41
N LEU A 99 -2.10 -1.50 11.79
CA LEU A 99 -2.88 -1.21 12.98
C LEU A 99 -2.01 -1.37 14.25
N VAL A 100 -1.20 -2.43 14.32
CA VAL A 100 -0.23 -2.62 15.41
C VAL A 100 0.83 -1.50 15.43
N LEU A 101 1.34 -1.08 14.27
CA LEU A 101 2.31 0.02 14.17
C LEU A 101 1.74 1.35 14.66
N THR A 102 0.50 1.65 14.30
CA THR A 102 -0.17 2.93 14.58
C THR A 102 -0.82 2.98 15.96
N PHE A 103 -1.21 1.83 16.52
CA PHE A 103 -1.77 1.74 17.85
C PHE A 103 -0.73 1.89 18.97
N LYS A 104 0.52 1.55 18.65
CA LYS A 104 1.62 1.54 19.62
C LYS A 104 1.68 2.88 20.37
N ARG A 105 1.94 2.84 21.69
CA ARG A 105 2.48 3.97 22.49
C ARG A 105 3.90 4.34 22.02
N LEU A 106 4.13 4.31 20.71
CA LEU A 106 5.35 4.79 20.10
C LEU A 106 5.44 6.27 20.41
N LYS A 107 6.61 6.71 20.89
CA LYS A 107 7.00 8.11 20.89
C LYS A 107 6.58 8.69 19.55
N THR A 108 5.87 9.82 19.56
CA THR A 108 5.36 10.55 18.38
C THR A 108 6.35 10.58 17.20
N SER A 109 7.65 10.57 17.47
CA SER A 109 8.75 10.47 16.51
C SER A 109 8.69 9.28 15.54
N SER A 110 8.41 8.04 15.97
CA SER A 110 8.45 6.89 15.05
C SER A 110 7.19 6.78 14.19
N LEU A 111 6.05 7.22 14.70
CA LEU A 111 4.83 7.33 13.90
C LEU A 111 5.00 8.39 12.81
N THR A 112 5.62 9.52 13.18
CA THR A 112 6.03 10.57 12.23
C THR A 112 6.94 10.01 11.14
N PHE A 113 7.93 9.17 11.51
CA PHE A 113 8.80 8.51 10.55
C PHE A 113 8.02 7.66 9.54
N TYR A 114 7.11 6.81 10.00
CA TYR A 114 6.31 5.96 9.10
C TYR A 114 5.46 6.78 8.12
N TYR A 115 4.77 7.81 8.61
CA TYR A 115 3.93 8.64 7.75
C TYR A 115 4.75 9.46 6.75
N ARG A 116 5.93 9.98 7.14
CA ARG A 116 6.84 10.66 6.20
C ARG A 116 7.35 9.71 5.13
N CYS A 117 7.72 8.48 5.48
CA CYS A 117 8.12 7.48 4.49
C CYS A 117 7.00 7.16 3.49
N ILE A 118 5.76 7.05 3.96
CA ILE A 118 4.60 6.86 3.07
C ILE A 118 4.43 8.09 2.16
N LEU A 119 4.48 9.30 2.71
CA LEU A 119 4.38 10.54 1.93
C LEU A 119 5.45 10.60 0.84
N TYR A 120 6.71 10.32 1.18
CA TYR A 120 7.81 10.35 0.22
C TYR A 120 7.69 9.25 -0.83
N LEU A 121 7.21 8.06 -0.46
CA LEU A 121 6.89 7.03 -1.44
C LEU A 121 5.81 7.51 -2.42
N LEU A 122 4.76 8.15 -1.92
CA LEU A 122 3.69 8.69 -2.75
C LEU A 122 4.21 9.81 -3.67
N GLN A 123 5.07 10.70 -3.19
CA GLN A 123 5.72 11.72 -4.01
C GLN A 123 6.57 11.11 -5.13
N ILE A 124 7.34 10.05 -4.83
CA ILE A 124 8.11 9.32 -5.84
C ILE A 124 7.18 8.74 -6.91
N ILE A 125 6.09 8.07 -6.48
CA ILE A 125 5.07 7.54 -7.39
C ILE A 125 4.47 8.66 -8.25
N ALA A 126 4.15 9.81 -7.66
CA ALA A 126 3.62 10.99 -8.36
C ALA A 126 4.61 11.51 -9.42
N ILE A 127 5.88 11.66 -9.06
CA ILE A 127 6.93 12.11 -9.99
C ILE A 127 7.04 11.16 -11.17
N PHE A 128 7.09 9.84 -10.93
CA PHE A 128 7.15 8.87 -12.01
C PHE A 128 5.88 8.91 -12.88
N GLY A 129 4.70 9.06 -12.28
CA GLY A 129 3.44 9.14 -13.04
C GLY A 129 3.35 10.39 -13.91
N PHE A 130 3.79 11.53 -13.37
CA PHE A 130 3.91 12.78 -14.13
C PHE A 130 4.93 12.68 -15.27
N LEU A 131 6.10 12.08 -15.01
CA LEU A 131 7.11 11.86 -16.05
C LEU A 131 6.64 10.89 -17.14
N GLU A 132 5.91 9.83 -16.79
CA GLU A 132 5.32 8.90 -17.76
C GLU A 132 4.28 9.61 -18.63
N ALA A 133 3.47 10.52 -18.04
CA ALA A 133 2.50 11.31 -18.79
C ALA A 133 3.18 12.25 -19.81
N LEU A 134 4.34 12.83 -19.48
CA LEU A 134 5.08 13.73 -20.37
C LEU A 134 5.89 12.98 -21.45
N VAL A 135 6.54 11.88 -21.09
CA VAL A 135 7.42 11.12 -21.98
C VAL A 135 7.05 9.63 -21.97
N PRO A 136 5.86 9.26 -22.50
CA PRO A 136 5.30 7.92 -22.35
C PRO A 136 6.06 6.81 -23.07
N ASN A 137 6.91 7.18 -24.02
CA ASN A 137 7.70 6.26 -24.87
C ASN A 137 9.16 6.16 -24.41
N HIS A 138 9.49 6.65 -23.20
CA HIS A 138 10.83 6.47 -22.66
C HIS A 138 11.05 5.01 -22.27
N TRP A 139 12.24 4.47 -22.57
CA TRP A 139 12.57 3.04 -22.40
C TRP A 139 12.28 2.49 -20.99
N ILE A 140 12.45 3.32 -19.95
CA ILE A 140 12.22 2.93 -18.56
C ILE A 140 10.74 2.61 -18.28
N PHE A 141 9.84 3.33 -18.95
CA PHE A 141 8.39 3.14 -18.82
C PHE A 141 7.91 2.00 -19.70
N GLU A 142 8.49 1.83 -20.89
CA GLU A 142 8.19 0.70 -21.78
C GLU A 142 8.53 -0.65 -21.15
N LEU A 143 9.70 -0.78 -20.52
CA LEU A 143 10.12 -1.99 -19.79
C LEU A 143 9.09 -2.38 -18.72
N LEU A 144 8.50 -1.37 -18.12
CA LEU A 144 7.55 -1.49 -17.04
C LEU A 144 6.13 -1.23 -17.50
N LYS A 145 5.71 -1.25 -18.77
CA LYS A 145 4.33 -0.85 -19.15
C LYS A 145 3.35 -2.03 -19.08
N PHE A 146 2.09 -1.79 -18.69
CA PHE A 146 1.00 -2.76 -18.92
C PHE A 146 0.37 -2.46 -20.29
N PRO A 147 -0.17 -3.46 -21.01
CA PRO A 147 -0.95 -3.22 -22.23
C PRO A 147 -2.16 -2.31 -21.89
N SER A 148 -2.40 -1.34 -22.75
CA SER A 148 -2.81 0.04 -22.43
C SER A 148 -4.28 0.31 -22.10
N PHE A 149 -4.51 1.16 -21.10
CA PHE A 149 -5.65 2.11 -21.01
C PHE A 149 -5.09 3.55 -20.94
N TYR A 150 -5.90 4.55 -21.30
CA TYR A 150 -5.57 5.99 -21.18
C TYR A 150 -6.16 6.54 -19.86
N PRO A 151 -5.49 7.45 -19.12
CA PRO A 151 -4.12 7.96 -19.33
C PRO A 151 -3.04 6.89 -19.08
N GLN A 152 -1.90 7.06 -19.76
CA GLN A 152 -0.79 6.09 -19.81
C GLN A 152 0.06 6.15 -18.54
N ILE A 153 -0.52 5.84 -17.37
CA ILE A 153 0.24 5.61 -16.12
C ILE A 153 0.32 4.10 -15.89
N GLY A 154 0.61 3.38 -16.97
CA GLY A 154 0.61 1.92 -17.02
C GLY A 154 1.89 1.35 -16.42
N SER A 155 2.93 2.18 -16.23
CA SER A 155 4.21 1.68 -15.76
C SER A 155 4.21 1.33 -14.28
N ILE A 156 3.51 2.16 -13.50
CA ILE A 156 3.44 2.08 -12.05
C ILE A 156 2.16 1.39 -11.58
N MET A 157 1.03 1.68 -12.22
CA MET A 157 -0.27 1.15 -11.82
C MET A 157 -1.00 0.52 -13.01
N GLN A 158 -1.86 -0.46 -12.71
CA GLN A 158 -2.65 -1.12 -13.75
C GLN A 158 -3.83 -0.28 -14.23
N ASN A 159 -4.30 0.67 -13.40
CA ASN A 159 -5.50 1.45 -13.67
C ASN A 159 -5.30 2.92 -13.26
N PRO A 160 -5.55 3.89 -14.17
CA PRO A 160 -5.40 5.32 -13.88
C PRO A 160 -6.32 5.80 -12.74
N ASN A 161 -7.50 5.22 -12.57
CA ASN A 161 -8.40 5.56 -11.46
C ASN A 161 -7.76 5.25 -10.10
N GLN A 162 -7.01 4.15 -10.00
CA GLN A 162 -6.31 3.78 -8.76
C GLN A 162 -5.18 4.76 -8.46
N PHE A 163 -4.50 5.25 -9.50
CA PHE A 163 -3.46 6.26 -9.37
C PHE A 163 -4.04 7.57 -8.82
N GLY A 164 -5.10 8.11 -9.43
CA GLY A 164 -5.77 9.33 -8.95
C GLY A 164 -6.25 9.22 -7.50
N VAL A 165 -6.84 8.09 -7.12
CA VAL A 165 -7.28 7.82 -5.73
C VAL A 165 -6.09 7.85 -4.76
N ILE A 166 -4.97 7.22 -5.11
CA ILE A 166 -3.78 7.20 -4.25
C ILE A 166 -3.17 8.60 -4.12
N MET A 167 -3.16 9.39 -5.19
CA MET A 167 -2.73 10.79 -5.13
C MET A 167 -3.64 11.63 -4.23
N GLY A 168 -4.97 11.42 -4.29
CA GLY A 168 -5.93 12.06 -3.38
C GLY A 168 -5.69 11.68 -1.91
N ILE A 169 -5.37 10.42 -1.63
CA ILE A 169 -4.95 9.98 -0.29
C ILE A 169 -3.65 10.68 0.13
N GLY A 170 -2.69 10.83 -0.78
CA GLY A 170 -1.44 11.55 -0.54
C GLY A 170 -1.65 13.02 -0.16
N LEU A 171 -2.57 13.70 -0.86
CA LEU A 171 -2.95 15.09 -0.58
C LEU A 171 -3.55 15.24 0.82
N CYS A 172 -4.49 14.36 1.18
CA CYS A 172 -5.04 14.34 2.54
C CYS A 172 -3.95 14.07 3.59
N LEU A 173 -3.02 13.15 3.31
CA LEU A 173 -1.92 12.82 4.21
C LEU A 173 -0.97 14.01 4.42
N SER A 174 -0.60 14.73 3.36
CA SER A 174 0.28 15.90 3.49
C SER A 174 -0.35 17.01 4.32
N LEU A 175 -1.65 17.30 4.11
CA LEU A 175 -2.42 18.27 4.91
C LEU A 175 -2.46 17.87 6.39
N ILE A 176 -2.74 16.58 6.68
CA ILE A 176 -2.77 16.08 8.06
C ILE A 176 -1.39 16.21 8.72
N LEU A 177 -0.32 15.90 8.00
CA LEU A 177 1.04 15.96 8.53
C LEU A 177 1.51 17.40 8.78
N GLU A 178 1.17 18.34 7.90
CA GLU A 178 1.48 19.76 8.11
C GLU A 178 0.73 20.30 9.32
N LYS A 179 -0.58 20.03 9.43
CA LYS A 179 -1.41 20.43 10.58
C LYS A 179 -0.88 19.89 11.91
N GLN A 180 -0.20 18.75 11.89
CA GLN A 180 0.46 18.14 13.05
C GLN A 180 1.92 18.59 13.26
N ASN A 181 2.39 19.58 12.50
CA ASN A 181 3.77 20.09 12.48
C ASN A 181 4.82 18.98 12.23
N LYS A 182 4.50 18.03 11.35
CA LYS A 182 5.37 16.88 11.02
C LYS A 182 6.16 17.06 9.73
N ILE A 183 5.71 17.97 8.86
CA ILE A 183 6.39 18.42 7.65
C ILE A 183 6.36 19.96 7.60
N SER A 184 7.27 20.56 6.84
CA SER A 184 7.28 22.01 6.62
C SER A 184 6.21 22.48 5.63
N GLN A 185 5.88 23.78 5.63
CA GLN A 185 4.99 24.37 4.61
C GLN A 185 5.55 24.22 3.19
N ILE A 186 6.87 24.28 3.03
CA ILE A 186 7.51 24.05 1.73
C ILE A 186 7.29 22.61 1.26
N GLU A 187 7.48 21.63 2.15
CA GLU A 187 7.17 20.22 1.84
C GLU A 187 5.69 20.01 1.49
N LEU A 188 4.78 20.72 2.16
CA LEU A 188 3.35 20.70 1.83
C LEU A 188 3.12 21.20 0.40
N TYR A 189 3.60 22.39 0.04
CA TYR A 189 3.38 22.96 -1.30
C TYR A 189 3.95 22.08 -2.41
N ILE A 190 5.13 21.49 -2.21
CA ILE A 190 5.71 20.54 -3.16
C ILE A 190 4.80 19.31 -3.29
N SER A 191 4.32 18.76 -2.18
CA SER A 191 3.44 17.59 -2.17
C SER A 191 2.12 17.87 -2.89
N GLU A 192 1.47 18.99 -2.55
CA GLU A 192 0.19 19.37 -3.13
C GLU A 192 0.30 19.64 -4.62
N PHE A 193 1.34 20.35 -5.06
CA PHE A 193 1.59 20.57 -6.48
C PHE A 193 1.73 19.24 -7.23
N LEU A 194 2.54 18.31 -6.72
CA LEU A 194 2.75 17.00 -7.33
C LEU A 194 1.48 16.15 -7.34
N PHE A 195 0.71 16.13 -6.25
CA PHE A 195 -0.50 15.31 -6.18
C PHE A 195 -1.64 15.90 -7.01
N LEU A 196 -1.86 17.22 -6.98
CA LEU A 196 -2.89 17.88 -7.77
C LEU A 196 -2.64 17.75 -9.26
N ILE A 197 -1.40 17.93 -9.72
CA ILE A 197 -1.09 17.77 -11.14
C ILE A 197 -1.33 16.33 -11.60
N CYS A 198 -0.96 15.35 -10.77
CA CYS A 198 -1.20 13.94 -11.05
C CYS A 198 -2.69 13.57 -11.06
N ILE A 199 -3.50 14.17 -10.17
CA ILE A 199 -4.97 14.00 -10.17
C ILE A 199 -5.58 14.63 -11.43
N ALA A 200 -5.10 15.79 -11.87
CA ALA A 200 -5.59 16.43 -13.08
C ALA A 200 -5.27 15.60 -14.34
N PHE A 201 -4.19 14.83 -14.32
CA PHE A 201 -3.79 13.93 -15.40
C PHE A 201 -4.42 12.53 -15.33
N SER A 202 -5.04 12.14 -14.21
CA SER A 202 -5.57 10.79 -13.97
C SER A 202 -7.00 10.58 -14.43
#